data_AF-A0A379IVF7-F1
#
_entry.id   AF-A0A379IVF7-F1
#
_cell.length_a   1.000
_cell.length_b   1.000
_cell.length_c   1.000
_cell.angle_alpha   90.00
_cell.angle_beta   90.00
_cell.angle_gamma   90.00
#
_symmetry.space_group_name_H-M   'P 1'
#
loop_
_entity.id
_entity.type
_entity.pdbx_description
1 polymer ?
#
loop_
_entity_poly.entity_id
_entity_poly.type
_entity_poly.pdbx_seq_one_letter_code
_entity_poly.pdbx_strand_id
1 'polypeptide(L)'
;MPRSTLLLGSCLLIGSMILAWYWQRPSAEKPAIAQPEQKLAPAAAQAEAPPAPSGPSREQLQLLASAEVAQQERRLDFHRRYREFIEHAKALDSNNRYVQAAELSDGVDALERRGELALSEALLLQIALIKAVSVDENEQKRRAEELIKRYQTLSAEREAKLAQRPDPNFEHYKVEEKRIVEEVLALQNIPDGLTRDQYLRQRLQEARERSYRQPPGS
;
A
#
# COMPACT_ATOMS: atom_id res chain seq x y z
N MET A 1 38.66 -16.91 31.78
CA MET A 1 38.68 -15.58 31.13
C MET A 1 39.26 -15.72 29.74
N PRO A 2 38.83 -14.98 28.69
CA PRO A 2 37.78 -13.94 28.62
C PRO A 2 36.69 -14.21 27.53
N ARG A 3 35.44 -13.78 27.73
CA ARG A 3 34.73 -12.57 27.18
C ARG A 3 34.42 -12.66 25.66
N SER A 4 33.25 -12.38 25.11
CA SER A 4 32.19 -11.43 25.48
C SER A 4 30.83 -11.89 24.94
N THR A 5 29.84 -11.99 25.83
CA THR A 5 28.44 -11.68 25.52
C THR A 5 28.26 -10.17 25.63
N LEU A 6 27.82 -9.50 24.56
CA LEU A 6 27.16 -8.19 24.55
C LEU A 6 26.93 -7.76 23.09
N LEU A 7 25.82 -7.06 22.84
CA LEU A 7 25.45 -6.35 21.60
C LEU A 7 24.58 -7.09 20.58
N LEU A 8 23.40 -7.56 21.01
CA LEU A 8 22.19 -7.54 20.17
C LEU A 8 20.99 -7.12 21.03
N GLY A 9 21.10 -5.92 21.60
CA GLY A 9 20.09 -5.33 22.48
C GLY A 9 19.98 -3.82 22.34
N SER A 10 20.21 -3.28 21.14
CA SER A 10 20.30 -1.82 20.91
C SER A 10 19.79 -1.36 19.54
N CYS A 11 18.68 -1.94 19.04
CA CYS A 11 17.96 -1.39 17.88
C CYS A 11 16.43 -1.47 18.01
N LEU A 12 15.92 -1.68 19.24
CA LEU A 12 14.48 -1.78 19.51
C LEU A 12 13.99 -0.80 20.58
N LEU A 13 14.75 0.26 20.85
CA LEU A 13 14.37 1.32 21.80
C LEU A 13 14.39 2.74 21.21
N ILE A 14 14.75 2.92 19.93
CA ILE A 14 14.70 4.25 19.28
C ILE A 14 13.37 4.46 18.52
N GLY A 15 12.72 3.38 18.07
CA GLY A 15 11.38 3.46 17.45
C GLY A 15 10.24 3.76 18.42
N SER A 16 10.41 3.42 19.70
CA SER A 16 9.38 3.67 20.74
C SER A 16 9.36 5.11 21.25
N MET A 17 10.44 5.87 21.07
CA MET A 17 10.57 7.19 21.70
C MET A 17 9.93 8.31 20.86
N ILE A 18 9.78 8.10 19.54
CA ILE A 18 9.16 9.06 18.62
C ILE A 18 7.62 8.97 18.68
N LEU A 19 7.07 7.78 18.97
CA LEU A 19 5.62 7.57 19.06
C LEU A 19 5.01 8.10 20.37
N ALA A 20 5.77 8.07 21.47
CA ALA A 20 5.34 8.64 22.75
C ALA A 20 5.36 10.18 22.73
N TRP A 21 6.29 10.80 22.00
CA TRP A 21 6.41 12.26 21.92
C TRP A 21 5.22 12.92 21.19
N TYR A 22 4.57 12.20 20.27
CA TYR A 22 3.41 12.73 19.54
C TYR A 22 2.10 12.72 20.36
N TRP A 23 2.00 11.83 21.36
CA TRP A 23 0.82 11.73 22.24
C TRP A 23 0.94 12.54 23.53
N GLN A 24 2.11 13.10 23.83
CA GLN A 24 2.39 13.84 25.05
C GLN A 24 2.51 15.35 24.83
N ARG A 25 1.75 15.91 23.87
CA ARG A 25 1.51 17.36 23.89
C ARG A 25 0.63 17.65 25.11
N PRO A 26 1.13 18.37 26.14
CA PRO A 26 0.27 18.84 27.19
C PRO A 26 -0.82 19.69 26.54
N SER A 27 -2.09 19.37 26.83
CA SER A 27 -3.21 20.26 26.58
C SER A 27 -2.80 21.61 27.12
N ALA A 28 -2.55 22.58 26.24
CA ALA A 28 -2.17 23.91 26.64
C ALA A 28 -3.23 24.40 27.63
N GLU A 29 -2.78 24.54 28.88
CA GLU A 29 -3.54 25.13 29.96
C GLU A 29 -4.18 26.41 29.44
N LYS A 30 -5.49 26.46 29.59
CA LYS A 30 -6.29 27.67 29.47
C LYS A 30 -5.66 28.69 30.44
N PRO A 31 -4.97 29.74 29.98
CA PRO A 31 -4.32 30.64 30.91
C PRO A 31 -5.42 31.39 31.66
N ALA A 32 -5.42 31.22 32.97
CA ALA A 32 -6.17 32.03 33.90
C ALA A 32 -5.85 33.50 33.64
N ILE A 33 -6.90 34.31 33.55
CA ILE A 33 -6.83 35.75 33.34
C ILE A 33 -6.16 36.37 34.58
N ALA A 34 -4.85 36.61 34.50
CA ALA A 34 -4.18 37.57 35.35
C ALA A 34 -4.43 38.94 34.74
N GLN A 35 -5.22 39.79 35.41
CA GLN A 35 -5.34 41.21 35.06
C GLN A 35 -4.05 41.93 35.49
N PRO A 36 -3.32 42.59 34.59
CA PRO A 36 -2.39 43.64 34.96
C PRO A 36 -3.09 45.00 34.83
N GLU A 37 -2.85 45.85 35.83
CA GLU A 37 -3.41 47.18 35.99
C GLU A 37 -3.35 48.05 34.72
N GLN A 38 -4.46 48.75 34.48
CA GLN A 38 -4.58 49.83 33.50
C GLN A 38 -3.53 50.92 33.77
N LYS A 39 -2.55 51.03 32.86
CA LYS A 39 -1.78 52.26 32.66
C LYS A 39 -2.12 52.81 31.27
N LEU A 40 -2.83 53.94 31.24
CA LEU A 40 -3.27 54.60 30.01
C LEU A 40 -2.11 55.22 29.20
N ALA A 41 -2.26 55.10 27.88
CA ALA A 41 -1.80 55.95 26.75
C ALA A 41 -0.52 55.52 25.98
N PRO A 42 -0.40 55.80 24.66
CA PRO A 42 -1.40 56.16 23.63
C PRO A 42 -1.47 55.18 22.44
N ALA A 43 -2.40 55.45 21.52
CA ALA A 43 -2.88 54.60 20.45
C ALA A 43 -1.90 54.25 19.30
N ALA A 44 -2.24 53.15 18.63
CA ALA A 44 -1.95 52.76 17.26
C ALA A 44 -0.59 52.07 16.98
N ALA A 45 -0.50 50.80 17.36
CA ALA A 45 -0.04 49.79 16.40
C ALA A 45 -1.26 48.92 16.09
N GLN A 46 -1.77 49.04 14.87
CA GLN A 46 -2.79 48.14 14.36
C GLN A 46 -2.21 46.72 14.45
N ALA A 47 -2.68 45.94 15.43
CA ALA A 47 -2.55 44.50 15.36
C ALA A 47 -3.37 44.09 14.14
N GLU A 48 -2.68 43.87 13.02
CA GLU A 48 -3.25 43.24 11.84
C GLU A 48 -4.00 42.00 12.30
N ALA A 49 -5.31 42.01 12.11
CA ALA A 49 -6.12 40.82 12.32
C ALA A 49 -5.47 39.68 11.52
N PRO A 50 -5.40 38.45 12.07
CA PRO A 50 -4.91 37.31 11.31
C PRO A 50 -5.67 37.29 9.97
N PRO A 51 -4.96 37.17 8.82
CA PRO A 51 -5.60 37.22 7.53
C PRO A 51 -6.74 36.19 7.52
N ALA A 52 -7.94 36.64 7.17
CA ALA A 52 -9.09 35.77 7.03
C ALA A 52 -8.69 34.60 6.11
N PRO A 53 -9.10 33.35 6.41
CA PRO A 53 -8.71 32.20 5.60
C PRO A 53 -9.10 32.48 4.16
N SER A 54 -8.08 32.66 3.31
CA SER A 54 -8.27 32.86 1.89
C SER A 54 -8.92 31.57 1.39
N GLY A 55 -10.12 31.69 0.80
CA GLY A 55 -10.80 30.55 0.20
C GLY A 55 -9.90 29.85 -0.83
N PRO A 56 -10.20 28.58 -1.18
CA PRO A 56 -9.37 27.83 -2.11
C PRO A 56 -9.22 28.58 -3.44
N SER A 57 -8.00 28.58 -3.97
CA SER A 57 -7.70 29.22 -5.26
C SER A 57 -8.44 28.52 -6.40
N ARG A 58 -8.59 29.20 -7.55
CA ARG A 58 -9.24 28.60 -8.74
C ARG A 58 -8.56 27.32 -9.19
N GLU A 59 -7.24 27.24 -9.10
CA GLU A 59 -6.46 26.05 -9.43
C GLU A 59 -6.73 24.91 -8.42
N GLN A 60 -6.83 25.23 -7.12
CA GLN A 60 -7.21 24.26 -6.10
C GLN A 60 -8.63 23.72 -6.31
N LEU A 61 -9.58 24.56 -6.70
CA LEU A 61 -10.95 24.14 -7.03
C LEU A 61 -10.98 23.20 -8.23
N GLN A 62 -10.12 23.40 -9.24
CA GLN A 62 -10.00 22.50 -10.37
C GLN A 62 -9.38 21.15 -9.98
N LEU A 63 -8.35 21.15 -9.14
CA LEU A 63 -7.75 19.92 -8.61
C LEU A 63 -8.76 19.11 -7.77
N LEU A 64 -9.56 19.78 -6.93
CA LEU A 64 -10.61 19.14 -6.15
C LEU A 64 -11.74 18.55 -7.01
N ALA A 65 -11.98 19.13 -8.19
CA ALA A 65 -12.96 18.63 -9.14
C ALA A 65 -12.44 17.50 -10.05
N SER A 66 -11.18 17.07 -9.86
CA SER A 66 -10.56 16.01 -10.67
C SER A 66 -11.20 14.63 -10.44
N ALA A 67 -11.12 13.77 -11.46
CA ALA A 67 -11.67 12.42 -11.39
C ALA A 67 -10.96 11.56 -10.34
N GLU A 68 -9.67 11.80 -10.13
CA GLU A 68 -8.79 11.16 -9.16
C GLU A 68 -9.24 11.46 -7.73
N VAL A 69 -9.58 12.72 -7.43
CA VAL A 69 -10.11 13.11 -6.11
C VAL A 69 -11.45 12.43 -5.86
N ALA A 70 -12.37 12.46 -6.82
CA ALA A 70 -13.66 11.80 -6.68
C ALA A 70 -13.52 10.27 -6.49
N GLN A 71 -12.53 9.63 -7.12
CA GLN A 71 -12.21 8.22 -6.88
C GLN A 71 -11.71 7.99 -5.46
N GLN A 72 -10.79 8.82 -4.99
CA GLN A 72 -10.23 8.71 -3.65
C GLN A 72 -11.32 8.93 -2.58
N GLU A 73 -12.22 9.89 -2.77
CA GLU A 73 -13.37 10.10 -1.88
C GLU A 73 -14.27 8.87 -1.80
N ARG A 74 -14.66 8.30 -2.95
CA ARG A 74 -15.45 7.05 -2.99
C ARG A 74 -14.76 5.90 -2.25
N ARG A 75 -13.44 5.79 -2.36
CA ARG A 75 -12.65 4.76 -1.68
C ARG A 75 -12.64 4.97 -0.16
N LEU A 76 -12.41 6.20 0.29
CA LEU A 76 -12.46 6.55 1.72
C LEU A 76 -13.86 6.30 2.31
N ASP A 77 -14.90 6.65 1.58
CA ASP A 77 -16.29 6.42 1.97
C ASP A 77 -16.60 4.94 2.09
N PHE A 78 -16.16 4.12 1.13
CA PHE A 78 -16.30 2.68 1.21
C PHE A 78 -15.60 2.12 2.45
N HIS A 79 -14.33 2.46 2.68
CA HIS A 79 -13.58 1.94 3.83
C HIS A 79 -14.18 2.36 5.17
N ARG A 80 -14.71 3.57 5.26
CA ARG A 80 -15.44 4.05 6.44
C ARG A 80 -16.69 3.21 6.69
N ARG A 81 -17.58 3.07 5.71
CA ARG A 81 -18.82 2.27 5.83
C ARG A 81 -18.50 0.81 6.16
N TYR A 82 -17.47 0.26 5.52
CA TYR A 82 -17.02 -1.10 5.77
C TYR A 82 -16.58 -1.29 7.23
N ARG A 83 -15.76 -0.37 7.77
CA ARG A 83 -15.30 -0.42 9.16
C ARG A 83 -16.47 -0.27 10.13
N GLU A 84 -17.33 0.71 9.91
CA GLU A 84 -18.53 0.96 10.72
C GLU A 84 -19.42 -0.28 10.78
N PHE A 85 -19.62 -0.95 9.65
CA PHE A 85 -20.36 -2.20 9.58
C PHE A 85 -19.69 -3.31 10.40
N ILE A 86 -18.39 -3.57 10.22
CA ILE A 86 -17.70 -4.63 10.97
C ILE A 86 -17.76 -4.39 12.48
N GLU A 87 -17.62 -3.13 12.93
CA GLU A 87 -17.68 -2.75 14.33
C GLU A 87 -19.09 -2.93 14.93
N HIS A 88 -20.13 -2.57 14.18
CA HIS A 88 -21.51 -2.49 14.69
C HIS A 88 -22.45 -3.58 14.18
N ALA A 89 -21.97 -4.53 13.36
CA ALA A 89 -22.80 -5.56 12.72
C ALA A 89 -23.67 -6.32 13.72
N LYS A 90 -23.13 -6.63 14.91
CA LYS A 90 -23.84 -7.38 15.95
C LYS A 90 -25.03 -6.61 16.55
N ALA A 91 -25.01 -5.29 16.50
CA ALA A 91 -26.10 -4.43 16.98
C ALA A 91 -27.24 -4.31 15.95
N LEU A 92 -26.98 -4.65 14.68
CA LEU A 92 -28.00 -4.72 13.63
C LEU A 92 -28.83 -6.00 13.79
N ASP A 93 -30.12 -5.89 13.46
CA ASP A 93 -30.96 -7.07 13.24
C ASP A 93 -30.47 -7.89 12.04
N SER A 94 -30.91 -9.15 11.99
CA SER A 94 -30.42 -10.12 11.01
C SER A 94 -30.63 -9.70 9.55
N ASN A 95 -31.76 -9.06 9.23
CA ASN A 95 -32.08 -8.66 7.86
C ASN A 95 -31.20 -7.48 7.43
N ASN A 96 -31.13 -6.42 8.26
CA ASN A 96 -30.29 -5.27 7.95
C ASN A 96 -28.80 -5.64 7.87
N ARG A 97 -28.35 -6.56 8.72
CA ARG A 97 -26.97 -7.07 8.67
C ARG A 97 -26.67 -7.77 7.36
N TYR A 98 -27.59 -8.62 6.88
CA TYR A 98 -27.44 -9.32 5.61
C TYR A 98 -27.42 -8.34 4.42
N VAL A 99 -28.37 -7.40 4.39
CA VAL A 99 -28.48 -6.41 3.30
C VAL A 99 -27.22 -5.54 3.22
N GLN A 100 -26.75 -5.00 4.35
CA GLN A 100 -25.55 -4.16 4.36
C GLN A 100 -24.29 -4.94 3.99
N ALA A 101 -24.16 -6.19 4.44
CA ALA A 101 -23.04 -7.03 4.04
C ALA A 101 -23.03 -7.35 2.54
N ALA A 102 -24.21 -7.56 1.94
CA ALA A 102 -24.32 -7.78 0.50
C ALA A 102 -23.88 -6.54 -0.28
N GLU A 103 -24.32 -5.34 0.12
CA GLU A 103 -23.89 -4.09 -0.51
C GLU A 103 -22.37 -3.88 -0.38
N LEU A 104 -21.80 -4.15 0.79
CA LEU A 104 -20.36 -4.05 1.01
C LEU A 104 -19.58 -5.09 0.20
N SER A 105 -20.11 -6.31 0.06
CA SER A 105 -19.55 -7.35 -0.80
C SER A 105 -19.49 -6.89 -2.25
N ASP A 106 -20.59 -6.34 -2.79
CA ASP A 106 -20.61 -5.77 -4.14
C ASP A 106 -19.60 -4.63 -4.31
N GLY A 107 -19.41 -3.83 -3.26
CA GLY A 107 -18.38 -2.80 -3.20
C GLY A 107 -16.95 -3.35 -3.25
N VAL A 108 -16.66 -4.43 -2.53
CA VAL A 108 -15.35 -5.13 -2.60
C VAL A 108 -15.11 -5.63 -4.03
N ASP A 109 -16.10 -6.32 -4.62
CA ASP A 109 -16.01 -6.85 -5.98
C ASP A 109 -15.84 -5.74 -7.03
N ALA A 110 -16.43 -4.57 -6.81
CA ALA A 110 -16.25 -3.42 -7.69
C ALA A 110 -14.83 -2.83 -7.59
N LEU A 111 -14.27 -2.73 -6.38
CA LEU A 111 -12.90 -2.26 -6.18
C LEU A 111 -11.86 -3.25 -6.72
N GLU A 112 -12.08 -4.55 -6.55
CA GLU A 112 -11.22 -5.59 -7.13
C GLU A 112 -11.20 -5.49 -8.67
N ARG A 113 -12.38 -5.38 -9.31
CA ARG A 113 -12.48 -5.24 -10.77
C ARG A 113 -11.79 -4.00 -11.33
N ARG A 114 -11.73 -2.92 -10.54
CA ARG A 114 -11.04 -1.68 -10.90
C ARG A 114 -9.53 -1.74 -10.65
N GLY A 115 -9.01 -2.83 -10.07
CA GLY A 115 -7.61 -2.95 -9.69
C GLY A 115 -7.23 -2.11 -8.47
N GLU A 116 -8.23 -1.63 -7.71
CA GLU A 116 -8.01 -0.85 -6.49
C GLU A 116 -7.76 -1.73 -5.25
N LEU A 117 -8.09 -3.02 -5.35
CA LEU A 117 -7.78 -4.04 -4.36
C LEU A 117 -7.02 -5.20 -5.00
N ALA A 118 -6.03 -5.71 -4.28
CA ALA A 118 -5.41 -6.98 -4.61
C ALA A 118 -6.39 -8.13 -4.35
N LEU A 119 -6.22 -9.24 -5.07
CA LEU A 119 -7.05 -10.43 -4.93
C LEU A 119 -7.03 -10.99 -3.48
N SER A 120 -5.87 -10.98 -2.84
CA SER A 120 -5.72 -11.40 -1.44
C SER A 120 -6.42 -10.46 -0.45
N GLU A 121 -6.43 -9.16 -0.72
CA GLU A 121 -7.11 -8.18 0.12
C GLU A 121 -8.63 -8.31 0.00
N ALA A 122 -9.15 -8.41 -1.22
CA ALA A 122 -10.58 -8.63 -1.48
C ALA A 122 -11.08 -9.90 -0.77
N LEU A 123 -10.31 -11.01 -0.82
CA LEU A 123 -10.62 -12.24 -0.12
C LEU A 123 -10.77 -12.02 1.41
N LEU A 124 -9.83 -11.31 2.03
CA LEU A 124 -9.86 -11.07 3.48
C LEU A 124 -11.06 -10.22 3.89
N LEU A 125 -11.41 -9.21 3.09
CA LEU A 125 -12.59 -8.38 3.34
C LEU A 125 -13.88 -9.22 3.22
N GLN A 126 -14.01 -10.00 2.14
CA GLN A 126 -15.17 -10.87 1.95
C GLN A 126 -15.33 -11.91 3.08
N ILE A 127 -14.25 -12.49 3.58
CA ILE A 127 -14.29 -13.39 4.75
C ILE A 127 -14.74 -12.64 6.02
N ALA A 128 -14.28 -11.41 6.24
CA ALA A 128 -14.71 -10.63 7.38
C ALA A 128 -16.21 -10.29 7.33
N LEU A 129 -16.76 -10.02 6.14
CA LEU A 129 -18.22 -9.87 5.94
C LEU A 129 -18.98 -11.16 6.26
N ILE A 130 -18.51 -12.33 5.80
CA ILE A 130 -19.12 -13.64 6.12
C ILE A 130 -19.19 -13.84 7.64
N LYS A 131 -18.10 -13.54 8.35
CA LYS A 131 -18.01 -13.66 9.82
C LYS A 131 -18.89 -12.64 10.54
N ALA A 132 -19.07 -11.45 9.97
CA ALA A 132 -19.93 -10.43 10.55
C ALA A 132 -21.40 -10.81 10.46
N VAL A 133 -21.84 -11.41 9.34
CA VAL A 133 -23.26 -11.75 9.08
C VAL A 133 -23.75 -12.94 9.89
N SER A 134 -23.06 -14.07 9.78
CA SER A 134 -23.52 -15.33 10.37
C SER A 134 -23.15 -15.42 11.86
N VAL A 135 -24.02 -16.01 12.68
CA VAL A 135 -23.71 -16.37 14.07
C VAL A 135 -23.22 -17.81 14.19
N ASP A 136 -23.55 -18.66 13.20
CA ASP A 136 -23.13 -20.06 13.15
C ASP A 136 -21.71 -20.17 12.56
N GLU A 137 -20.77 -20.64 13.39
CA GLU A 137 -19.37 -20.84 13.01
C GLU A 137 -19.20 -21.89 11.91
N ASN A 138 -20.04 -22.93 11.86
CA ASN A 138 -19.94 -23.96 10.83
C ASN A 138 -20.34 -23.38 9.47
N GLU A 139 -21.40 -22.60 9.43
CA GLU A 139 -21.82 -21.89 8.22
C GLU A 139 -20.80 -20.84 7.78
N GLN A 140 -20.18 -20.12 8.71
CA GLN A 140 -19.08 -19.20 8.40
C GLN A 140 -17.91 -19.92 7.74
N LYS A 141 -17.46 -21.03 8.32
CA LYS A 141 -16.35 -21.85 7.79
C LYS A 141 -16.68 -22.37 6.39
N ARG A 142 -17.87 -22.95 6.20
CA ARG A 142 -18.31 -23.48 4.91
C ARG A 142 -18.27 -22.39 3.82
N ARG A 143 -18.86 -21.23 4.08
CA ARG A 143 -18.85 -20.10 3.11
C ARG A 143 -17.45 -19.55 2.85
N ALA A 144 -16.62 -19.44 3.89
CA ALA A 144 -15.25 -18.98 3.73
C ALA A 144 -14.40 -19.95 2.91
N GLU A 145 -14.55 -21.26 3.12
CA GLU A 145 -13.85 -22.29 2.35
C GLU A 145 -14.27 -22.29 0.87
N GLU A 146 -15.57 -22.16 0.60
CA GLU A 146 -16.09 -22.00 -0.77
C GLU A 146 -15.48 -20.77 -1.47
N LEU A 147 -15.41 -19.65 -0.74
CA LEU A 147 -14.81 -18.41 -1.23
C LEU A 147 -13.30 -18.56 -1.50
N ILE A 148 -12.56 -19.21 -0.60
CA ILE A 148 -11.13 -19.48 -0.76
C ILE A 148 -10.89 -20.33 -2.02
N LYS A 149 -11.68 -21.39 -2.24
CA LYS A 149 -11.58 -22.24 -3.44
C LYS A 149 -11.82 -21.46 -4.73
N ARG A 150 -12.82 -20.57 -4.74
CA ARG A 150 -13.10 -19.67 -5.88
C ARG A 150 -11.89 -18.78 -6.16
N TYR A 151 -11.31 -18.17 -5.14
CA TYR A 151 -10.16 -17.28 -5.28
C TYR A 151 -8.88 -18.02 -5.71
N GLN A 152 -8.66 -19.25 -5.23
CA GLN A 152 -7.57 -20.11 -5.70
C GLN A 152 -7.68 -20.42 -7.19
N THR A 153 -8.89 -20.75 -7.65
CA THR A 153 -9.16 -21.01 -9.08
C THR A 153 -8.87 -19.75 -9.91
N LEU A 154 -9.36 -18.59 -9.45
CA LEU A 154 -9.12 -17.32 -10.13
C LEU A 154 -7.63 -16.93 -10.18
N SER A 155 -6.87 -17.19 -9.11
CA SER A 155 -5.41 -16.98 -9.09
C SER A 155 -4.72 -17.87 -10.11
N ALA A 156 -5.04 -19.18 -10.10
CA ALA A 156 -4.47 -20.14 -11.04
C ALA A 156 -4.77 -19.79 -12.50
N GLU A 157 -5.99 -19.31 -12.80
CA GLU A 157 -6.34 -18.82 -14.13
C GLU A 157 -5.52 -17.59 -14.54
N ARG A 158 -5.31 -16.64 -13.62
CA ARG A 158 -4.49 -15.44 -13.89
C ARG A 158 -3.02 -15.83 -14.13
N GLU A 159 -2.48 -16.71 -13.31
CA GLU A 159 -1.13 -17.24 -13.46
C GLU A 159 -0.97 -18.01 -14.78
N ALA A 160 -1.94 -18.85 -15.15
CA ALA A 160 -1.93 -19.56 -16.43
C ALA A 160 -2.01 -18.59 -17.63
N LYS A 161 -2.83 -17.54 -17.55
CA LYS A 161 -2.91 -16.50 -18.59
C LYS A 161 -1.60 -15.71 -18.73
N LEU A 162 -0.92 -15.44 -17.62
CA LEU A 162 0.39 -14.78 -17.65
C LEU A 162 1.46 -15.71 -18.25
N ALA A 163 1.46 -16.99 -17.87
CA ALA A 163 2.38 -17.98 -18.43
C ALA A 163 2.22 -18.19 -19.94
N GLN A 164 1.01 -17.99 -20.47
CA GLN A 164 0.73 -18.05 -21.92
C GLN A 164 1.22 -16.82 -22.71
N ARG A 165 1.67 -15.76 -22.02
CA ARG A 165 2.18 -14.54 -22.65
C ARG A 165 3.67 -14.38 -22.31
N PRO A 166 4.54 -15.27 -22.82
CA PRO A 166 5.97 -15.15 -22.61
C PRO A 166 6.45 -13.81 -23.14
N ASP A 167 7.32 -13.14 -22.38
CA ASP A 167 7.91 -11.87 -22.79
C ASP A 167 8.91 -12.13 -23.94
N PRO A 168 8.68 -11.61 -25.16
CA PRO A 168 9.60 -11.82 -26.28
C PRO A 168 11.02 -11.34 -25.99
N ASN A 169 11.18 -10.28 -25.19
CA ASN A 169 12.49 -9.76 -24.80
C ASN A 169 13.20 -10.71 -23.84
N PHE A 170 12.43 -11.39 -22.97
CA PHE A 170 12.95 -12.41 -22.08
C PHE A 170 13.42 -13.65 -22.87
N GLU A 171 12.63 -14.13 -23.84
CA GLU A 171 13.02 -15.25 -24.70
C GLU A 171 14.31 -14.94 -25.49
N HIS A 172 14.40 -13.76 -26.08
CA HIS A 172 15.60 -13.29 -26.75
C HIS A 172 16.80 -13.26 -25.79
N TYR A 173 16.62 -12.71 -24.59
CA TYR A 173 17.65 -12.71 -23.56
C TYR A 173 18.12 -14.13 -23.18
N LYS A 174 17.22 -15.11 -23.09
CA LYS A 174 17.59 -16.51 -22.77
C LYS A 174 18.45 -17.16 -23.84
N VAL A 175 18.26 -16.81 -25.11
CA VAL A 175 19.14 -17.25 -26.21
C VAL A 175 20.52 -16.62 -26.07
N GLU A 176 20.58 -15.31 -25.85
CA GLU A 176 21.84 -14.58 -25.68
C GLU A 176 22.61 -14.99 -24.42
N GLU A 177 21.91 -15.30 -23.32
CA GLU A 177 22.51 -15.82 -22.08
C GLU A 177 23.29 -17.11 -22.35
N LYS A 178 22.69 -18.07 -23.05
CA LYS A 178 23.36 -19.33 -23.40
C LYS A 178 24.61 -19.08 -24.24
N ARG A 179 24.49 -18.24 -25.28
CA ARG A 179 25.61 -17.87 -26.15
C ARG A 179 26.76 -17.23 -25.36
N ILE A 180 26.46 -16.31 -24.45
CA ILE A 180 27.45 -15.64 -23.61
C ILE A 180 28.13 -16.62 -22.65
N VAL A 181 27.36 -17.51 -22.00
CA VAL A 181 27.92 -18.52 -21.11
C VAL A 181 28.89 -19.43 -21.86
N GLU A 182 28.51 -19.92 -23.04
CA GLU A 182 29.37 -20.74 -23.89
C GLU A 182 30.64 -19.99 -24.32
N GLU A 183 30.50 -18.74 -24.77
CA GLU A 183 31.61 -17.87 -25.17
C GLU A 183 32.60 -17.67 -24.01
N VAL A 184 32.12 -17.32 -22.81
CA VAL A 184 32.96 -17.03 -21.65
C VAL A 184 33.64 -18.29 -21.10
N LEU A 185 32.98 -19.44 -21.15
CA LEU A 185 33.58 -20.72 -20.75
C LEU A 185 34.66 -21.19 -21.73
N ALA A 186 34.51 -20.90 -23.03
CA ALA A 186 35.50 -21.23 -24.05
C ALA A 186 36.75 -20.32 -24.03
N LEU A 187 36.67 -19.16 -23.40
CA LEU A 187 37.81 -18.23 -23.29
C LEU A 187 38.94 -18.83 -22.41
N GLN A 188 40.10 -18.99 -23.04
CA GLN A 188 41.34 -19.40 -22.36
C GLN A 188 41.90 -18.28 -21.48
N ASN A 189 41.78 -17.02 -21.94
CA ASN A 189 42.18 -15.82 -21.19
C ASN A 189 41.01 -14.83 -21.15
N ILE A 190 40.74 -14.26 -19.98
CA ILE A 190 39.66 -13.30 -19.78
C ILE A 190 40.20 -11.89 -20.01
N PRO A 191 39.51 -11.04 -20.80
CA PRO A 191 39.95 -9.68 -21.08
C PRO A 191 39.87 -8.77 -19.83
N ASP A 192 40.53 -7.62 -19.91
CA ASP A 192 40.47 -6.53 -18.92
C ASP A 192 40.97 -6.89 -17.51
N GLY A 193 41.72 -7.99 -17.37
CA GLY A 193 42.23 -8.47 -16.08
C GLY A 193 41.12 -8.94 -15.12
N LEU A 194 39.90 -9.14 -15.62
CA LEU A 194 38.76 -9.61 -14.85
C LEU A 194 38.88 -11.11 -14.56
N THR A 195 38.29 -11.54 -13.46
CA THR A 195 38.04 -12.98 -13.28
C THR A 195 36.93 -13.42 -14.23
N ARG A 196 36.91 -14.71 -14.61
CA ARG A 196 35.88 -15.28 -15.50
C ARG A 196 34.46 -14.96 -15.01
N ASP A 197 34.21 -15.05 -13.70
CA ASP A 197 32.89 -14.78 -13.10
C ASP A 197 32.50 -13.30 -13.12
N GLN A 198 33.49 -12.40 -12.97
CA GLN A 198 33.25 -10.96 -13.10
C GLN A 198 32.89 -10.61 -14.55
N TYR A 199 33.66 -11.15 -15.49
CA TYR A 199 33.42 -10.96 -16.92
C TYR A 199 32.07 -11.52 -17.36
N LEU A 200 31.71 -12.73 -16.90
CA LEU A 200 30.40 -13.32 -17.18
C LEU A 200 29.26 -12.44 -16.66
N ARG A 201 29.34 -11.98 -15.40
CA ARG A 201 28.31 -11.11 -14.82
C ARG A 201 28.15 -9.82 -15.62
N GLN A 202 29.25 -9.19 -16.01
CA GLN A 202 29.21 -7.98 -16.83
C GLN A 202 28.52 -8.23 -18.18
N ARG A 203 28.93 -9.28 -18.90
CA ARG A 203 28.35 -9.63 -20.21
C ARG A 203 26.87 -9.96 -20.13
N LEU A 204 26.45 -10.68 -19.09
CA LEU A 204 25.03 -10.97 -18.85
C LEU A 204 24.23 -9.70 -18.52
N GLN A 205 24.83 -8.75 -17.79
CA GLN A 205 24.19 -7.47 -17.49
C GLN A 205 24.00 -6.63 -18.75
N GLU A 206 25.04 -6.51 -19.59
CA GLU A 206 24.94 -5.83 -20.89
C GLU A 206 23.86 -6.46 -21.80
N ALA A 207 23.75 -7.79 -21.79
CA ALA A 207 22.74 -8.50 -22.57
C ALA A 207 21.31 -8.25 -22.08
N ARG A 208 21.10 -8.16 -20.75
CA ARG A 208 19.81 -7.74 -20.18
C ARG A 208 19.47 -6.33 -20.62
N GLU A 209 20.41 -5.40 -20.47
CA GLU A 209 20.18 -4.01 -20.89
C GLU A 209 19.83 -3.90 -22.36
N ARG A 210 20.52 -4.62 -23.26
CA ARG A 210 20.18 -4.64 -24.68
C ARG A 210 18.78 -5.19 -24.94
N SER A 211 18.42 -6.29 -24.29
CA SER A 211 17.13 -6.97 -24.52
C SER A 211 15.94 -6.14 -24.03
N TYR A 212 16.11 -5.29 -23.00
CA TYR A 212 15.04 -4.43 -22.47
C TYR A 212 15.12 -2.97 -22.92
N ARG A 213 16.13 -2.58 -23.72
CA ARG A 213 16.27 -1.21 -24.27
C ARG A 213 15.55 -1.03 -25.60
N GLN A 214 15.23 -2.11 -26.32
CA GLN A 214 14.39 -2.07 -27.53
C GLN A 214 12.93 -2.41 -27.18
N PRO A 215 11.95 -1.58 -27.57
CA PRO A 215 10.55 -1.94 -27.43
C PRO A 215 10.25 -3.16 -28.32
N PRO A 216 9.42 -4.12 -27.87
CA PRO A 216 9.13 -5.32 -28.65
C PRO A 216 8.46 -4.93 -29.98
N GLY A 217 9.11 -5.29 -31.11
CA GLY A 217 8.56 -5.12 -32.46
C GLY A 217 9.15 -3.98 -33.32
N SER A 218 10.40 -3.58 -33.08
CA SER A 218 11.15 -2.72 -34.02
C SER A 218 11.81 -3.54 -35.12
#